data_AF-A0A2D0HQP2-F1
#
_entry.id   AF-A0A2D0HQP2-F1
#
_cell.length_a   1.000
_cell.length_b   1.000
_cell.length_c   1.000
_cell.angle_alpha   90.00
_cell.angle_beta   90.00
_cell.angle_gamma   90.00
#
_symmetry.space_group_name_H-M   'P 1'
#
loop_
_entity.id
_entity.type
_entity.pdbx_description
1 polymer ?
#
loop_
_entity_poly.entity_id
_entity_poly.type
_entity_poly.pdbx_seq_one_letter_code
_entity_poly.pdbx_strand_id
1 'polypeptide(L)'
;MTKLEIIKNKNIESIYPLSPMQQGMLFHNLYEPESGVYLEQFCLTLSGNIDIAVLQQACLRVMKRHPVLRTLVVWESKKSLSK
;
A
#
# COMPACT_ATOMS: atom_id res chain seq x y z
N MET A 1 -4.30 -12.93 -8.33
CA MET A 1 -4.29 -13.74 -7.10
C MET A 1 -5.60 -13.50 -6.36
N THR A 2 -6.27 -14.55 -5.93
CA THR A 2 -7.57 -14.45 -5.26
C THR A 2 -7.38 -14.10 -3.77
N LYS A 3 -8.37 -13.44 -3.15
CA LYS A 3 -8.38 -13.08 -1.72
C LYS A 3 -8.02 -14.27 -0.81
N LEU A 4 -8.42 -15.48 -1.21
CA LEU A 4 -8.15 -16.74 -0.52
C LEU A 4 -6.68 -17.17 -0.57
N GLU A 5 -5.93 -16.83 -1.63
CA GLU A 5 -4.50 -17.14 -1.73
C GLU A 5 -3.66 -16.24 -0.83
N ILE A 6 -4.02 -14.96 -0.70
CA ILE A 6 -3.34 -14.01 0.20
C ILE A 6 -3.53 -14.43 1.66
N ILE A 7 -4.75 -14.84 2.04
CA ILE A 7 -5.06 -15.26 3.41
C ILE A 7 -4.35 -16.58 3.79
N LYS A 8 -4.02 -17.44 2.82
CA LYS A 8 -3.25 -18.67 3.05
C LYS A 8 -1.75 -18.45 3.22
N ASN A 9 -1.25 -17.23 3.01
CA ASN A 9 0.17 -16.94 3.15
C ASN A 9 0.56 -16.88 4.65
N LYS A 10 1.53 -17.71 5.05
CA LYS A 10 2.04 -17.76 6.43
C LYS A 10 2.78 -16.48 6.88
N ASN A 11 3.01 -15.53 5.97
CA ASN A 11 3.69 -14.26 6.24
C ASN A 11 2.72 -13.09 6.53
N ILE A 12 1.43 -13.35 6.74
CA ILE A 12 0.47 -12.31 7.14
C ILE A 12 0.56 -12.07 8.65
N GLU A 13 0.87 -10.83 9.03
CA GLU A 13 0.95 -10.40 10.43
C GLU A 13 -0.45 -10.19 11.02
N SER A 14 -1.31 -9.43 10.33
CA SER A 14 -2.67 -9.12 10.77
C SER A 14 -3.60 -8.77 9.59
N ILE A 15 -4.92 -8.86 9.82
CA ILE A 15 -5.96 -8.46 8.85
C ILE A 15 -6.99 -7.58 9.58
N TYR A 16 -7.32 -6.44 9.00
CA TYR A 16 -8.29 -5.48 9.54
C TYR A 16 -9.20 -4.93 8.43
N PRO A 17 -10.43 -4.49 8.75
CA PRO A 17 -11.24 -3.72 7.81
C PRO A 17 -10.61 -2.36 7.51
N LEU A 18 -10.86 -1.83 6.31
CA LEU A 18 -10.50 -0.44 5.98
C LEU A 18 -11.30 0.53 6.83
N SER A 19 -10.67 1.64 7.23
CA SER A 19 -11.37 2.79 7.80
C SER A 19 -12.30 3.44 6.75
N PRO A 20 -13.30 4.24 7.16
CA PRO A 20 -14.17 4.93 6.21
C PRO A 20 -13.42 5.78 5.18
N MET A 21 -12.33 6.44 5.59
CA MET A 21 -11.50 7.23 4.69
C MET A 21 -10.76 6.34 3.68
N GLN A 22 -10.19 5.23 4.13
CA GLN A 22 -9.51 4.28 3.24
C GLN A 22 -10.49 3.63 2.23
N GLN A 23 -11.75 3.40 2.63
CA GLN A 23 -12.81 2.94 1.73
C GLN A 23 -13.12 3.98 0.64
N GLY A 24 -13.22 5.25 1.01
CA GLY A 24 -13.42 6.35 0.05
C GLY A 24 -12.25 6.46 -0.94
N MET A 25 -11.01 6.40 -0.45
CA MET A 25 -9.82 6.39 -1.30
C MET A 25 -9.82 5.21 -2.28
N LEU A 26 -10.17 4.01 -1.81
CA LEU A 26 -10.27 2.83 -2.68
C LEU A 26 -11.36 3.02 -3.75
N PHE A 27 -12.54 3.51 -3.37
CA PHE A 27 -13.63 3.75 -4.31
C PHE A 27 -13.24 4.74 -5.42
N HIS A 28 -12.64 5.87 -5.05
CA HIS A 28 -12.16 6.86 -6.02
C HIS A 28 -11.08 6.29 -6.96
N ASN A 29 -10.10 5.55 -6.44
CA ASN A 29 -9.09 4.89 -7.28
C ASN A 29 -9.71 3.84 -8.23
N LEU A 30 -10.84 3.22 -7.87
CA LEU A 30 -11.54 2.28 -8.74
C LEU A 30 -12.44 2.99 -9.77
N TYR A 31 -12.98 4.14 -9.43
CA TYR A 31 -13.85 4.94 -10.30
C TYR A 31 -13.05 5.76 -11.32
N GLU A 32 -11.91 6.31 -10.90
CA GLU A 32 -11.01 7.12 -11.72
C GLU A 32 -9.54 6.74 -11.48
N PRO A 33 -9.07 5.60 -12.04
CA PRO A 33 -7.73 5.06 -11.76
C PRO A 33 -6.57 5.98 -12.16
N GLU A 34 -6.79 6.81 -13.16
CA GLU A 34 -5.78 7.73 -13.71
C GLU A 34 -5.74 9.09 -12.99
N SER A 35 -6.62 9.32 -12.01
CA SER A 35 -6.68 10.63 -11.31
C SER A 35 -5.39 10.97 -10.57
N GLY A 36 -4.71 9.97 -10.01
CA GLY A 36 -3.51 10.17 -9.19
C GLY A 36 -3.74 11.01 -7.93
N VAL A 37 -4.98 11.32 -7.55
CA VAL A 37 -5.32 12.29 -6.49
C VAL A 37 -4.82 11.92 -5.10
N TYR A 38 -4.49 10.64 -4.87
CA TYR A 38 -3.93 10.13 -3.63
C TYR A 38 -2.45 9.74 -3.73
N LEU A 39 -1.79 10.07 -4.84
CA LEU A 39 -0.36 9.86 -5.00
C LEU A 39 0.40 11.10 -4.50
N GLU A 40 1.06 10.95 -3.36
CA GLU A 40 1.94 11.98 -2.80
C GLU A 40 3.40 11.71 -3.20
N GLN A 41 4.07 12.73 -3.73
CA GLN A 41 5.49 12.66 -4.08
C GLN A 41 6.29 13.66 -3.25
N PHE A 42 7.21 13.13 -2.44
CA PHE A 42 8.13 13.94 -1.65
C PHE A 42 9.57 13.68 -2.09
N CYS A 43 10.25 14.73 -2.54
CA CYS A 43 11.61 14.66 -3.07
C CYS A 43 12.58 15.37 -2.11
N LEU A 44 13.68 14.68 -1.76
CA LEU A 44 14.76 15.22 -0.95
C LEU A 44 16.07 15.18 -1.73
N THR A 45 16.74 16.32 -1.79
CA THR A 45 18.12 16.41 -2.29
C THR A 45 19.08 16.27 -1.12
N LEU A 46 19.92 15.24 -1.15
CA LEU A 46 20.95 15.02 -0.15
C LEU A 46 22.32 15.37 -0.76
N SER A 47 23.15 16.10 -0.01
CA SER A 47 24.47 16.54 -0.45
C SER A 47 25.56 16.02 0.48
N GLY A 48 26.73 15.72 -0.07
CA GLY A 48 27.90 15.22 0.68
C GLY A 48 28.20 13.76 0.40
N ASN A 49 29.03 13.14 1.24
CA ASN A 49 29.39 11.73 1.11
C ASN A 49 28.28 10.86 1.72
N ILE A 50 27.46 10.24 0.86
CA ILE A 50 26.33 9.41 1.27
C ILE A 50 26.67 7.96 1.04
N ASP A 51 26.66 7.17 2.11
CA ASP A 51 26.71 5.72 2.01
C ASP A 51 25.32 5.17 1.66
N ILE A 52 25.17 4.72 0.42
CA ILE A 52 23.92 4.17 -0.11
C ILE A 52 23.52 2.88 0.62
N ALA A 53 24.47 2.04 1.03
CA ALA A 53 24.15 0.80 1.73
C ALA A 53 23.59 1.09 3.13
N VAL A 54 24.13 2.10 3.82
CA VAL A 54 23.59 2.56 5.11
C VAL A 54 22.19 3.15 4.93
N LEU A 55 21.96 3.95 3.89
CA LEU A 55 20.65 4.52 3.60
C LEU A 55 19.61 3.43 3.31
N GLN A 56 19.96 2.44 2.49
CA GLN A 56 19.08 1.29 2.22
C GLN A 56 18.71 0.53 3.50
N GLN A 57 19.69 0.27 4.37
CA GLN A 57 19.42 -0.39 5.65
C GLN A 57 18.51 0.46 6.56
N ALA A 58 18.68 1.78 6.57
CA ALA A 58 17.80 2.68 7.29
C ALA A 58 16.36 2.59 6.77
N CYS A 59 16.15 2.62 5.44
CA CYS A 59 14.83 2.44 4.84
C CYS A 59 14.20 1.08 5.21
N LEU A 60 14.96 -0.01 5.16
CA LEU A 60 14.48 -1.34 5.55
C LEU A 60 14.07 -1.38 7.04
N ARG A 61 14.81 -0.69 7.93
CA ARG A 61 14.43 -0.57 9.34
C ARG A 61 13.11 0.18 9.51
N VAL A 62 12.90 1.26 8.76
CA VAL A 62 11.63 2.01 8.77
C VAL A 62 10.47 1.13 8.28
N MET A 63 10.65 0.43 7.15
CA MET A 63 9.62 -0.50 6.63
C MET A 63 9.30 -1.62 7.62
N LYS A 64 10.31 -2.18 8.30
CA LYS A 64 10.10 -3.22 9.32
C LYS A 64 9.35 -2.69 10.54
N ARG A 65 9.65 -1.45 10.96
CA ARG A 65 9.04 -0.79 12.13
C ARG A 65 7.59 -0.38 11.91
N HIS A 66 7.23 0.03 10.68
CA HIS A 66 5.90 0.58 10.38
C HIS A 66 5.07 -0.39 9.51
N PRO A 67 4.11 -1.13 10.09
CA PRO A 67 3.32 -2.13 9.35
C PRO A 67 2.62 -1.57 8.11
N VAL A 68 2.17 -0.31 8.14
CA VAL A 68 1.48 0.35 7.02
C VAL A 68 2.30 0.35 5.72
N LEU A 69 3.64 0.37 5.80
CA LEU A 69 4.53 0.32 4.63
C LEU A 69 4.65 -1.08 4.02
N ARG A 70 4.05 -2.09 4.66
CA ARG A 70 3.97 -3.49 4.21
C ARG A 70 2.53 -3.99 4.12
N THR A 71 1.55 -3.09 4.20
CA THR A 71 0.13 -3.42 4.14
C THR A 71 -0.33 -3.51 2.69
N LEU A 72 -1.15 -4.52 2.39
CA LEU A 72 -1.84 -4.68 1.11
C LEU A 72 -3.33 -4.40 1.29
N VAL A 73 -3.93 -3.69 0.33
CA VAL A 73 -5.39 -3.52 0.25
C VAL A 73 -5.93 -4.59 -0.68
N VAL A 74 -6.83 -5.45 -0.16
CA VAL A 74 -7.47 -6.51 -0.93
C VAL A 74 -8.97 -6.27 -0.95
N TRP A 75 -9.55 -6.23 -2.15
CA TRP A 75 -10.99 -6.09 -2.34
C TRP A 75 -11.48 -7.10 -3.37
N GLU A 76 -12.79 -7.31 -3.39
CA GLU A 76 -13.44 -8.13 -4.40
C GLU A 76 -14.33 -7.21 -5.23
N SER A 77 -14.08 -7.18 -6.54
CA SER A 77 -15.02 -6.55 -7.46
C SER A 77 -16.22 -7.47 -7.58
N LYS A 78 -17.36 -7.07 -7.01
CA LYS A 78 -18.62 -7.65 -7.45
C LYS A 78 -18.84 -7.15 -8.86
N LYS A 79 -18.63 -8.02 -9.86
CA LYS A 79 -19.14 -7.79 -11.21
C LYS A 79 -20.58 -7.32 -11.07
N SER A 80 -20.85 -6.09 -11.51
CA SER A 80 -22.20 -5.57 -11.62
C SER A 80 -23.01 -6.62 -12.36
N LEU A 81 -24.07 -7.12 -11.73
CA LEU A 81 -25.14 -7.80 -12.45
C LEU A 81 -25.69 -6.75 -13.41
N SER A 82 -25.23 -6.79 -14.66
CA SER A 82 -25.84 -6.07 -15.75
C SER A 82 -27.31 -6.47 -15.80
N LYS A 83 -28.19 -5.52 -15.52
CA LYS A 83 -29.47 -5.44 -16.20
C LYS A 83 -29.34 -4.40 -17.29
#